data_AF-A0A5C5UHW5-F1
#
_entry.id   AF-A0A5C5UHW5-F1
#
_cell.length_a   1.000
_cell.length_b   1.000
_cell.length_c   1.000
_cell.angle_alpha   90.00
_cell.angle_beta   90.00
_cell.angle_gamma   90.00
#
_symmetry.space_group_name_H-M   'P 1'
#
loop_
_entity.id
_entity.type
_entity.pdbx_description
1 polymer ?
#
loop_
_entity_poly.entity_id
_entity_poly.type
_entity_poly.pdbx_seq_one_letter_code
_entity_poly.pdbx_strand_id
1 'polypeptide(L)' 'MNKRWTYAEIQKFVEKNSDSKLLSTEYHGFSQKLLFKCSCGNNFEKTFTKFNKNNQRKCDVCQPPKESRGAK' A
#
# COMPACT_ATOMS: atom_id res chain seq x y z
N MET A 1 2.88 -22.91 -1.10
CA MET A 1 3.16 -22.28 0.21
C MET A 1 2.56 -20.88 0.22
N ASN A 2 1.54 -20.61 1.05
CA ASN A 2 0.97 -19.27 1.16
C ASN A 2 1.91 -18.41 2.02
N LYS A 3 2.69 -17.53 1.37
CA LYS A 3 3.59 -16.62 2.07
C LYS A 3 2.76 -15.64 2.90
N ARG A 4 2.71 -15.86 4.21
CA ARG A 4 2.07 -14.96 5.16
C ARG A 4 3.00 -13.78 5.41
N TRP A 5 2.56 -12.59 5.05
CA TRP A 5 3.27 -11.37 5.37
C TRP A 5 3.05 -11.02 6.84
N THR A 6 4.14 -10.66 7.52
CA THR A 6 4.07 -10.12 8.88
C THR A 6 4.14 -8.59 8.84
N TYR A 7 3.68 -7.94 9.90
CA TYR A 7 3.79 -6.49 10.05
C TYR A 7 5.22 -5.97 9.79
N ALA A 8 6.21 -6.61 10.39
CA ALA A 8 7.63 -6.23 10.25
C ALA A 8 8.13 -6.37 8.81
N GLU A 9 7.72 -7.41 8.08
CA GLU A 9 8.06 -7.57 6.67
C GLU A 9 7.39 -6.49 5.80
N ILE A 10 6.14 -6.16 6.08
CA ILE A 10 5.40 -5.11 5.37
C ILE A 10 6.08 -3.76 5.58
N GLN A 11 6.42 -3.42 6.82
CA GLN A 11 7.11 -2.17 7.16
C GLN A 11 8.44 -2.05 6.42
N LYS A 12 9.30 -3.08 6.51
CA LYS A 12 10.58 -3.12 5.78
C LYS A 12 10.37 -3.04 4.27
N PHE A 13 9.36 -3.71 3.73
CA PHE A 13 9.06 -3.67 2.31
C PHE A 13 8.67 -2.26 1.86
N VAL A 14 7.81 -1.60 2.63
CA VAL A 14 7.31 -0.25 2.34
C VAL A 14 8.47 0.74 2.32
N GLU A 15 9.32 0.74 3.34
CA GLU A 15 10.50 1.63 3.44
C GLU A 15 11.56 1.34 2.38
N LYS A 16 11.75 0.07 2.00
CA LYS A 16 12.77 -0.31 0.99
C LYS A 16 12.31 -0.07 -0.46
N ASN A 17 11.01 -0.20 -0.75
CA ASN A 17 10.50 -0.16 -2.12
C ASN A 17 9.78 1.17 -2.46
N SER A 18 9.59 2.05 -1.48
CA SER A 18 8.81 3.28 -1.61
C SER A 18 9.26 4.35 -0.63
N ASP A 19 9.04 5.62 -0.95
CA ASP A 19 9.21 6.75 -0.03
C ASP A 19 8.01 6.96 0.91
N SER A 20 7.10 5.98 0.97
CA SER A 20 5.93 6.00 1.84
C SER A 20 6.26 5.38 3.19
N LYS A 21 5.63 5.82 4.28
CA LYS A 21 5.75 5.24 5.62
C LYS A 21 4.47 4.51 6.00
N LEU A 22 4.61 3.34 6.62
CA LEU A 22 3.49 2.61 7.22
C LEU A 22 3.12 3.27 8.56
N LEU A 23 1.86 3.69 8.70
CA LEU A 23 1.32 4.28 9.93
C LEU A 23 0.47 3.30 10.75
N SER A 24 -0.01 2.23 10.13
CA SER A 24 -0.68 1.16 10.89
C SER A 24 0.27 0.53 11.89
N THR A 25 -0.27 0.11 13.04
CA THR A 25 0.43 -0.60 14.10
C THR A 25 0.13 -2.10 14.09
N GLU A 26 -0.97 -2.50 13.47
CA GLU A 26 -1.44 -3.88 13.44
C GLU A 26 -1.74 -4.34 12.01
N TYR A 27 -1.47 -5.61 11.73
CA TYR A 27 -1.79 -6.27 10.46
C TYR A 27 -2.38 -7.66 10.73
N HIS A 28 -3.66 -7.81 10.45
CA HIS A 28 -4.42 -9.04 10.70
C HIS A 28 -4.62 -9.86 9.42
N GLY A 29 -4.44 -9.28 8.23
CA GLY A 29 -4.59 -10.04 6.98
C GLY A 29 -4.59 -9.21 5.71
N PHE A 30 -4.61 -9.91 4.58
CA PHE A 30 -4.44 -9.33 3.23
C PHE A 30 -5.59 -8.41 2.79
N SER A 31 -6.78 -8.58 3.38
CA SER A 31 -7.95 -7.72 3.14
C SER A 31 -7.98 -6.49 4.04
N GLN A 32 -7.13 -6.42 5.08
CA GLN A 32 -7.07 -5.25 5.94
C GLN A 32 -6.44 -4.08 5.19
N LYS A 33 -7.06 -2.91 5.28
CA LYS A 33 -6.49 -1.66 4.82
C LYS A 33 -5.48 -1.17 5.86
N LEU A 34 -4.28 -0.91 5.39
CA LEU A 34 -3.22 -0.31 6.17
C LEU A 34 -3.14 1.17 5.82
N LEU A 35 -2.91 2.00 6.83
CA LEU A 35 -2.70 3.42 6.69
C LEU A 35 -1.24 3.66 6.32
N PHE A 36 -1.02 4.41 5.26
CA PHE A 36 0.28 4.83 4.77
C PHE A 36 0.36 6.35 4.68
N LYS A 37 1.56 6.88 4.88
CA LYS A 37 1.89 8.28 4.64
C LYS A 37 2.80 8.37 3.44
N CYS A 38 2.36 9.06 2.39
CA CYS A 38 3.19 9.29 1.21
C CYS A 38 4.23 10.38 1.50
N SER A 39 5.33 10.36 0.75
CA SER A 39 6.38 11.39 0.82
C SER A 39 5.85 12.81 0.52
N CYS A 40 4.76 12.95 -0.24
CA CYS A 40 4.10 14.24 -0.47
C CYS A 40 3.36 14.81 0.75
N GLY A 41 3.29 14.07 1.86
CA GLY A 41 2.59 14.47 3.08
C GLY A 41 1.16 13.93 3.19
N ASN A 42 0.57 13.43 2.10
CA ASN A 42 -0.78 12.86 2.12
C ASN A 42 -0.83 11.48 2.79
N ASN A 43 -1.87 11.26 3.57
CA ASN A 43 -2.21 9.96 4.15
C ASN A 43 -3.17 9.21 3.22
N PHE A 44 -2.99 7.90 3.09
CA PHE A 44 -3.84 7.06 2.26
C PHE A 44 -3.94 5.65 2.82
N GLU A 45 -5.09 5.01 2.63
CA GLU A 45 -5.36 3.67 3.13
C GLU A 45 -5.41 2.68 1.97
N LYS A 46 -4.57 1.63 2.01
CA LYS A 46 -4.56 0.57 1.00
C LYS A 46 -4.31 -0.79 1.62
N THR A 47 -4.78 -1.84 0.95
CA THR A 47 -4.38 -3.19 1.32
C THR A 47 -2.95 -3.46 0.87
N PHE A 48 -2.19 -4.20 1.68
CA PHE A 48 -0.81 -4.56 1.32
C PHE A 48 -0.72 -5.30 -0.01
N THR A 49 -1.72 -6.13 -0.32
CA THR A 49 -1.80 -6.84 -1.61
C THR A 49 -1.81 -5.87 -2.80
N LYS A 50 -2.57 -4.77 -2.74
CA LYS A 50 -2.59 -3.76 -3.81
C LYS A 50 -1.27 -2.99 -3.87
N PHE A 51 -0.69 -2.68 -2.72
CA PHE A 51 0.59 -2.01 -2.61
C PHE A 51 1.72 -2.83 -3.27
N ASN A 52 1.77 -4.14 -2.97
CA ASN A 52 2.77 -5.06 -3.50
C ASN A 52 2.49 -5.49 -4.96
N LYS A 53 1.30 -6.04 -5.25
CA LYS A 53 0.99 -6.61 -6.58
C LYS A 53 0.71 -5.57 -7.67
N ASN A 54 -0.01 -4.49 -7.34
CA ASN A 54 -0.42 -3.50 -8.35
C ASN A 54 0.55 -2.31 -8.44
N ASN A 55 1.72 -2.38 -7.76
CA ASN A 55 2.68 -1.27 -7.66
C ASN A 55 2.04 0.05 -7.19
N GLN A 56 0.90 0.00 -6.49
CA GLN A 56 0.21 1.18 -5.96
C GLN A 56 0.87 1.65 -4.66
N ARG A 57 2.12 2.10 -4.79
CA ARG A 57 2.99 2.46 -3.66
C ARG A 57 2.85 3.91 -3.20
N LYS A 58 2.06 4.69 -3.95
CA LYS A 58 1.84 6.12 -3.75
C LYS A 58 0.36 6.38 -3.46
N CYS A 59 0.10 7.52 -2.83
CA CYS A 59 -1.26 8.03 -2.62
C CYS A 59 -1.95 8.35 -3.95
N ASP A 60 -3.28 8.41 -3.92
CA ASP A 60 -4.11 8.76 -5.08
C ASP A 60 -3.78 10.13 -5.69
N VAL A 61 -3.23 11.05 -4.91
CA VAL A 61 -2.76 12.36 -5.42
C VAL A 61 -1.53 12.20 -6.33
N CYS A 62 -0.52 11.46 -5.88
CA CYS A 62 0.71 11.24 -6.65
C CYS A 62 0.55 10.20 -7.75
N GLN A 63 -0.35 9.24 -7.55
CA GLN A 63 -0.62 8.20 -8.52
C GLN A 63 -2.12 7.86 -8.51
N PRO A 64 -2.92 8.62 -9.27
CA PRO A 64 -4.35 8.37 -9.35
C PRO A 64 -4.61 6.94 -9.84
N PRO A 65 -5.66 6.29 -9.32
CA PRO A 65 -6.06 4.98 -9.78
C PRO A 65 -6.39 5.10 -11.26
N LYS A 66 -5.79 4.23 -12.08
CA LYS A 66 -6.15 4.17 -13.49
C LYS A 66 -7.64 3.85 -13.54
N GLU A 67 -8.42 4.79 -14.06
CA GLU A 67 -9.84 4.58 -14.33
C GLU A 67 -9.99 3.28 -15.11
N SER A 68 -10.92 2.42 -14.68
CA SER A 68 -11.22 1.17 -15.35
C SER A 68 -11.58 1.50 -16.81
N ARG A 69 -10.72 1.11 -17.77
CA ARG A 69 -11.00 1.23 -19.20
C ARG A 69 -12.24 0.40 -19.52
N GLY A 70 -13.40 1.04 -19.43
CA GLY A 70 -14.72 0.47 -19.65
C GLY A 70 -15.69 1.58 -20.01
N ALA A 71 -15.30 2.42 -20.98
CA ALA A 71 -16.19 3.36 -21.65
C ALA A 71 -15.61 3.63 -23.05
N LYS A 72 -15.82 2.68 -23.96
CA LYS A 72 -16.15 2.93 -25.37
C LYS A 72 -16.73 1.65 -25.95
#